data_AF-A0A7Y1FI03-F1
#
_entry.id   AF-A0A7Y1FI03-F1
#
_cell.length_a   1.000
_cell.length_b   1.000
_cell.length_c   1.000
_cell.angle_alpha   90.00
_cell.angle_beta   90.00
_cell.angle_gamma   90.00
#
_symmetry.space_group_name_H-M   'P 1'
#
loop_
_entity.id
_entity.type
_entity.pdbx_description
1 polymer ?
#
loop_
_entity_poly.entity_id
_entity_poly.type
_entity_poly.pdbx_seq_one_letter_code
_entity_poly.pdbx_strand_id
1 'polypeptide(L)'
;MSQQDLGVHITKSHVSAVENGKTSLTTDSLDELCKSLQLHPVAFLALVYAAQEQQSAADVIATAHADLAKMALLHTPVKPAPVKKPHPRVADAEKVTRAVQDLKNAGHTRAEVARMLGVSEPTVRRHWNRPLA
;
A
#
# COMPACT_ATOMS: atom_id res chain seq x y z
N MET A 1 -14.24 -18.82 -22.92
CA MET A 1 -13.67 -17.46 -22.92
C MET A 1 -12.60 -17.43 -24.01
N SER A 2 -12.83 -16.66 -25.07
CA SER A 2 -11.93 -16.62 -26.23
C SER A 2 -10.93 -15.46 -26.11
N GLN A 3 -9.81 -15.52 -26.84
CA GLN A 3 -8.86 -14.40 -26.94
C GLN A 3 -9.54 -13.10 -27.44
N GLN A 4 -10.65 -13.20 -28.17
CA GLN A 4 -11.42 -12.06 -28.64
C GLN A 4 -12.23 -11.40 -27.51
N ASP A 5 -12.66 -12.15 -26.49
CA ASP A 5 -13.38 -11.58 -25.33
C ASP A 5 -12.46 -10.74 -24.45
N LEU A 6 -11.20 -11.16 -24.28
CA LEU A 6 -10.18 -10.36 -23.59
C LEU A 6 -9.82 -9.10 -24.39
N GLY A 7 -9.71 -9.21 -25.73
CA GLY A 7 -9.35 -8.10 -26.61
C GLY A 7 -10.42 -7.00 -26.74
N VAL A 8 -11.70 -7.31 -26.52
CA VAL A 8 -12.80 -6.33 -26.57
C VAL A 8 -12.96 -5.59 -25.24
N HIS A 9 -12.66 -6.21 -24.10
CA HIS A 9 -12.66 -5.54 -22.79
C HIS A 9 -11.42 -4.69 -22.53
N ILE A 10 -10.32 -4.94 -23.25
CA ILE A 10 -9.11 -4.11 -23.27
C ILE A 10 -9.30 -3.03 -24.36
N THR A 11 -10.31 -2.18 -24.19
CA THR A 11 -10.55 -1.08 -25.13
C THR A 11 -9.35 -0.13 -25.10
N LYS A 12 -8.84 0.17 -26.30
CA LYS A 12 -7.70 1.01 -26.71
C LYS A 12 -7.32 2.21 -25.83
N SER A 13 -8.23 2.73 -25.02
CA SER A 13 -7.99 3.83 -24.07
C SER A 13 -7.03 3.46 -22.94
N HIS A 14 -7.01 2.21 -22.46
CA HIS A 14 -6.21 1.80 -21.29
C HIS A 14 -4.80 1.35 -21.66
N VAL A 15 -4.64 0.71 -22.82
CA VAL A 15 -3.33 0.43 -23.43
C VAL A 15 -2.63 1.76 -23.77
N SER A 16 -3.36 2.76 -24.28
CA SER A 16 -2.83 4.10 -24.52
C SER A 16 -2.37 4.84 -23.25
N ALA A 17 -2.97 4.56 -22.08
CA ALA A 17 -2.57 5.16 -20.81
C ALA A 17 -1.23 4.59 -20.29
N VAL A 18 -0.96 3.31 -20.59
CA VAL A 18 0.31 2.64 -20.25
C VAL A 18 1.39 2.94 -21.30
N GLU A 19 1.05 2.90 -22.59
CA GLU A 19 1.96 3.18 -23.71
C GLU A 19 2.52 4.61 -23.71
N ASN A 20 1.80 5.58 -23.15
CA ASN A 20 2.24 6.98 -23.15
C ASN A 20 3.23 7.33 -22.04
N GLY A 21 3.58 6.41 -21.12
CA GLY A 21 4.54 6.68 -20.04
C GLY A 21 4.22 7.90 -19.15
N LYS A 22 2.98 8.40 -19.22
CA LYS A 22 2.54 9.68 -18.61
C LYS A 22 1.91 9.51 -17.23
N THR A 23 1.71 8.28 -16.78
CA THR A 23 1.14 8.00 -15.47
C THR A 23 2.02 7.00 -14.75
N SER A 24 2.74 7.45 -13.73
CA SER A 24 3.35 6.55 -12.75
C SER A 24 2.23 5.79 -12.04
N LEU A 25 1.92 4.59 -12.50
CA LEU A 25 0.92 3.75 -11.86
C LEU A 25 1.52 3.31 -10.50
N THR A 26 0.85 3.68 -9.41
CA THR A 26 1.23 3.16 -8.10
C THR A 26 0.94 1.66 -8.04
N THR A 27 1.60 0.95 -7.12
CA THR A 27 1.30 -0.46 -6.86
C THR A 27 -0.18 -0.66 -6.51
N ASP A 28 -0.79 0.29 -5.82
CA ASP A 28 -2.19 0.23 -5.38
C ASP A 28 -3.15 0.37 -6.57
N SER A 29 -2.91 1.32 -7.47
CA SER A 29 -3.72 1.50 -8.67
C SER A 29 -3.57 0.33 -9.65
N LEU A 30 -2.38 -0.29 -9.72
CA LEU A 30 -2.18 -1.52 -10.48
C LEU A 30 -3.00 -2.68 -9.89
N ASP A 31 -2.99 -2.83 -8.57
CA ASP A 31 -3.72 -3.90 -7.88
C ASP A 31 -5.24 -3.76 -8.06
N GLU A 32 -5.78 -2.55 -7.94
CA GLU A 32 -7.21 -2.27 -8.21
C GLU A 32 -7.60 -2.60 -9.65
N LEU A 33 -6.77 -2.20 -10.62
CA LEU A 33 -6.98 -2.53 -12.02
C LEU A 33 -6.98 -4.04 -12.23
N CYS A 34 -5.98 -4.75 -11.70
CA CYS A 34 -5.84 -6.18 -11.87
C CYS A 34 -6.98 -6.97 -11.20
N LYS A 35 -7.47 -6.51 -10.04
CA LYS A 35 -8.67 -7.02 -9.39
C LYS A 35 -9.90 -6.92 -10.28
N SER A 36 -10.09 -5.78 -10.95
CA SER A 36 -11.22 -5.59 -11.89
C SER A 36 -11.17 -6.55 -13.08
N LEU A 37 -9.95 -6.90 -13.52
CA LEU A 37 -9.69 -7.85 -14.61
C LEU A 37 -9.62 -9.31 -14.14
N GLN A 38 -9.79 -9.57 -12.84
CA GLN A 38 -9.62 -10.89 -12.21
C GLN A 38 -8.28 -11.54 -12.55
N LEU A 39 -7.23 -10.72 -12.66
CA LEU A 39 -5.90 -11.15 -13.04
C LEU A 39 -4.92 -10.85 -11.92
N HIS A 40 -3.92 -11.72 -11.75
CA HIS A 40 -2.81 -11.42 -10.85
C HIS A 40 -1.94 -10.29 -11.45
N PRO A 41 -1.48 -9.29 -10.68
CA PRO A 41 -0.67 -8.19 -11.22
C PRO A 41 0.57 -8.62 -11.99
N VAL A 42 1.23 -9.69 -11.56
CA VAL A 42 2.39 -10.26 -12.27
C VAL A 42 2.00 -10.85 -13.63
N ALA A 43 0.83 -11.46 -13.76
CA ALA A 43 0.35 -11.97 -15.05
C ALA A 43 -0.03 -10.83 -16.00
N PHE A 44 -0.62 -9.75 -15.47
CA PHE A 44 -0.85 -8.53 -16.24
C PHE A 44 0.47 -7.94 -16.77
N LEU A 45 1.46 -7.78 -15.90
CA LEU A 45 2.78 -7.27 -16.29
C LEU A 45 3.45 -8.19 -17.32
N ALA A 46 3.36 -9.52 -17.15
CA ALA A 46 3.89 -10.47 -18.13
C ALA A 46 3.25 -10.28 -19.51
N LEU A 47 1.93 -10.02 -19.59
CA LEU A 47 1.25 -9.72 -20.85
C LEU A 47 1.68 -8.38 -21.45
N VAL A 48 1.88 -7.35 -20.62
CA VAL A 48 2.37 -6.04 -21.08
C VAL A 48 3.76 -6.15 -21.68
N TYR A 49 4.69 -6.81 -21.00
CA TYR A 49 6.05 -7.03 -21.50
C TYR A 49 6.07 -7.94 -22.73
N ALA A 50 5.26 -9.01 -22.75
CA ALA A 50 5.12 -9.88 -23.91
C ALA A 50 4.66 -9.10 -25.16
N ALA A 51 3.70 -8.19 -25.00
CA ALA A 51 3.24 -7.33 -26.10
C ALA A 51 4.32 -6.34 -26.56
N GLN A 52 5.09 -5.76 -25.64
CA GLN A 52 6.16 -4.80 -25.96
C GLN A 52 7.36 -5.48 -26.65
N GLU A 53 7.76 -6.65 -26.18
CA GLU A 53 8.94 -7.38 -26.65
C GLU A 53 8.63 -8.37 -27.78
N GLN A 54 7.37 -8.46 -28.21
CA GLN A 54 6.88 -9.42 -29.21
C GLN A 54 7.21 -10.88 -28.84
N GLN A 55 7.09 -11.19 -27.54
CA GLN A 55 7.33 -12.51 -26.97
C GLN A 55 6.03 -13.11 -26.45
N SER A 56 6.06 -14.40 -26.07
CA SER A 56 4.96 -14.97 -25.30
C SER A 56 5.07 -14.59 -23.82
N ALA A 57 3.94 -14.56 -23.11
CA ALA A 57 3.97 -14.39 -21.65
C ALA A 57 4.78 -15.49 -20.94
N ALA A 58 4.88 -16.68 -21.54
CA ALA A 58 5.70 -17.77 -21.01
C ALA A 58 7.20 -17.44 -21.06
N ASP A 59 7.68 -16.82 -22.15
CA ASP A 59 9.08 -16.42 -22.31
C ASP A 59 9.47 -15.33 -21.31
N VAL A 60 8.58 -14.34 -21.11
CA VAL A 60 8.77 -13.27 -20.13
C VAL A 60 8.85 -13.84 -18.71
N ILE A 61 7.94 -14.75 -18.35
CA ILE A 61 7.94 -15.40 -17.04
C ILE A 61 9.21 -16.25 -16.85
N ALA A 62 9.64 -16.99 -17.88
CA ALA A 62 10.86 -17.77 -17.84
C ALA A 62 12.11 -16.90 -17.62
N THR A 63 12.16 -15.72 -18.27
CA THR A 63 13.23 -14.75 -18.10
C THR A 63 13.26 -14.19 -16.69
N ALA A 64 12.11 -13.73 -16.17
CA ALA A 64 11.99 -13.23 -14.81
C ALA A 64 12.37 -14.30 -13.77
N HIS A 65 11.95 -15.55 -14.00
CA HIS A 65 12.33 -16.69 -13.16
C HIS A 65 13.85 -16.92 -13.17
N ALA A 66 14.49 -16.88 -14.34
CA ALA A 66 15.93 -17.04 -14.46
C ALA A 66 16.70 -15.94 -13.71
N ASP A 67 16.23 -14.69 -13.76
CA ASP A 67 16.87 -13.59 -13.05
C ASP A 67 16.70 -13.70 -11.53
N LEU A 68 15.51 -14.07 -11.03
CA LEU A 68 15.30 -14.36 -9.62
C LEU A 68 16.18 -15.52 -9.12
N ALA A 69 16.40 -16.54 -9.96
CA ALA A 69 17.29 -17.64 -9.66
C ALA A 69 18.76 -17.18 -9.56
N LYS A 70 19.24 -16.37 -10.50
CA LYS A 70 20.59 -15.77 -10.46
C LYS A 70 20.82 -14.92 -9.20
N MET A 71 19.77 -14.24 -8.72
CA MET A 71 19.81 -13.44 -7.50
C MET A 71 19.64 -14.25 -6.21
N ALA A 72 19.45 -15.57 -6.30
CA ALA A 72 19.09 -16.44 -5.17
C ALA A 72 17.84 -15.96 -4.40
N LEU A 73 16.89 -15.33 -5.09
CA LEU A 73 15.64 -14.81 -4.51
C LEU A 73 14.42 -15.66 -4.81
N LEU A 74 14.54 -16.66 -5.67
CA LEU A 74 13.42 -17.49 -6.14
C LEU A 74 12.62 -18.16 -5.00
N HIS A 75 13.30 -18.54 -3.92
CA HIS A 75 12.70 -19.19 -2.74
C HIS A 75 12.90 -18.38 -1.45
N THR A 76 13.41 -17.15 -1.58
CA THR A 76 13.75 -16.31 -0.43
C THR A 76 12.57 -15.38 -0.14
N PRO A 77 11.92 -15.47 1.04
CA PRO A 77 10.83 -14.57 1.37
C PRO A 77 11.35 -13.14 1.54
N VAL A 78 10.80 -12.22 0.76
CA VAL A 78 11.08 -10.79 0.90
C VAL A 78 10.40 -10.30 2.18
N LYS A 79 11.19 -9.85 3.15
CA LYS A 79 10.64 -9.23 4.37
C LYS A 79 10.03 -7.88 3.98
N PRO A 80 8.80 -7.55 4.45
CA PRO A 80 8.26 -6.22 4.24
C PRO A 80 9.23 -5.20 4.82
N ALA A 81 9.40 -4.07 4.13
CA ALA A 81 10.25 -2.99 4.60
C ALA A 81 9.86 -2.66 6.06
N PRO A 82 10.83 -2.48 6.97
CA PRO A 82 10.51 -2.11 8.34
C PRO A 82 9.67 -0.83 8.29
N VAL A 83 8.43 -0.93 8.79
CA VAL A 83 7.54 0.21 8.93
C VAL A 83 8.35 1.30 9.62
N LYS A 84 8.50 2.46 8.98
CA LYS A 84 9.22 3.61 9.54
C LYS A 84 8.63 3.85 10.92
N LYS A 85 9.38 3.51 11.98
CA LYS A 85 8.98 3.82 13.35
C LYS A 85 8.80 5.34 13.39
N PRO A 86 7.63 5.86 13.81
CA PRO A 86 7.46 7.29 13.97
C PRO A 86 8.60 7.83 14.84
N HIS A 87 9.14 9.00 14.49
CA HIS A 87 10.17 9.68 15.28
C HIS A 87 9.75 9.66 16.77
N PRO A 88 10.64 9.42 17.75
CA PRO A 88 10.26 9.14 19.16
C PRO A 88 9.23 10.12 19.74
N ARG A 89 9.36 11.40 19.42
CA ARG A 89 8.43 12.48 19.78
C ARG A 89 6.99 12.32 19.28
N VAL A 90 6.78 11.66 18.13
CA VAL A 90 5.47 11.36 17.55
C VAL A 90 4.85 10.15 18.23
N ALA A 91 5.63 9.10 18.49
CA ALA A 91 5.17 7.91 19.23
C ALA A 91 4.72 8.27 20.66
N ASP A 92 5.43 9.17 21.33
CA ASP A 92 5.03 9.65 22.66
C ASP A 92 3.76 10.52 22.61
N ALA A 93 3.60 11.34 21.57
CA ALA A 93 2.40 12.13 21.36
C ALA A 93 1.16 11.26 21.02
N GLU A 94 1.32 10.17 20.28
CA GLU A 94 0.26 9.21 19.98
C GLU A 94 -0.16 8.44 21.23
N LYS A 95 0.79 7.99 22.06
CA LYS A 95 0.49 7.35 23.36
C LYS A 95 -0.31 8.28 24.28
N VAL A 96 0.11 9.54 24.39
CA VAL A 96 -0.62 10.54 25.19
C VAL A 96 -1.99 10.82 24.58
N THR A 97 -2.11 10.88 23.25
CA THR A 97 -3.42 11.06 22.58
C THR A 97 -4.37 9.90 22.89
N ARG A 98 -3.89 8.66 22.79
CA ARG A 98 -4.68 7.46 23.10
C ARG A 98 -5.12 7.45 24.56
N ALA A 99 -4.21 7.69 25.49
CA ALA A 99 -4.53 7.72 26.91
C ALA A 99 -5.54 8.83 27.27
N VAL A 100 -5.44 10.01 26.65
CA VAL A 100 -6.43 11.10 26.81
C VAL A 100 -7.80 10.69 26.26
N GLN A 101 -7.83 10.04 25.10
CA GLN A 101 -9.06 9.62 24.46
C GLN A 101 -9.77 8.48 25.22
N ASP A 102 -9.00 7.53 25.76
CA ASP A 102 -9.52 6.43 26.58
C ASP A 102 -10.17 6.97 27.86
N LEU A 103 -9.50 7.89 28.56
CA LEU A 103 -10.05 8.50 29.78
C LEU A 103 -11.23 9.44 29.50
N LYS A 104 -11.24 10.13 28.36
CA LYS A 104 -12.39 10.91 27.89
C LYS A 104 -13.60 10.01 27.63
N ASN A 105 -13.40 8.87 26.96
CA ASN A 105 -14.45 7.89 26.72
C ASN A 105 -14.95 7.24 28.01
N ALA A 106 -14.09 7.12 29.03
CA ALA A 106 -14.46 6.70 30.38
C ALA A 106 -15.20 7.77 31.21
N GLY A 107 -15.44 8.97 30.64
CA GLY A 107 -16.23 10.03 31.26
C GLY A 107 -15.46 10.98 32.17
N HIS A 108 -14.12 10.90 32.20
CA HIS A 108 -13.31 11.79 33.03
C HIS A 108 -13.24 13.21 32.46
N THR A 109 -13.16 14.19 33.35
CA THR A 109 -12.97 15.59 32.99
C THR A 109 -11.51 15.87 32.63
N ARG A 110 -11.26 16.92 31.85
CA ARG A 110 -9.89 17.34 31.44
C ARG A 110 -8.92 17.51 32.61
N ALA A 111 -9.41 18.05 33.73
CA ALA A 111 -8.60 18.29 34.93
C ALA A 111 -8.26 16.98 35.68
N GLU A 112 -9.14 15.98 35.62
CA GLU A 112 -8.89 14.64 36.17
C GLU A 112 -7.90 13.89 35.29
N VAL A 113 -8.07 13.95 33.96
CA VAL A 113 -7.14 13.36 32.99
C VAL A 113 -5.74 13.94 33.12
N ALA A 114 -5.62 15.26 33.32
CA ALA A 114 -4.33 15.92 33.55
C ALA A 114 -3.63 15.39 34.81
N ARG A 115 -4.39 15.21 35.90
CA ARG A 115 -3.88 14.64 37.15
C ARG A 115 -3.49 13.16 37.01
N MET A 116 -4.31 12.36 36.33
CA MET A 116 -4.06 10.91 36.15
C MET A 116 -2.88 10.63 35.23
N LEU A 117 -2.70 11.42 34.17
CA LEU A 117 -1.61 11.24 33.21
C LEU A 117 -0.33 11.98 33.59
N GLY A 118 -0.34 12.78 34.66
CA GLY A 118 0.82 13.57 35.10
C GLY A 118 1.26 14.64 34.08
N VAL A 119 0.34 15.12 33.24
CA VAL A 119 0.61 16.12 32.20
C VAL A 119 -0.16 17.40 32.46
N SER A 120 0.34 18.52 31.91
CA SER A 120 -0.33 19.81 32.05
C SER A 120 -1.72 19.82 31.38
N GLU A 121 -2.67 20.57 31.94
CA GLU A 121 -4.01 20.73 31.34
C GLU A 121 -3.97 21.27 29.89
N PRO A 122 -3.07 22.19 29.50
CA PRO A 122 -2.86 22.56 28.10
C PRO A 122 -2.46 21.39 27.19
N THR A 123 -1.65 20.45 27.69
CA THR A 123 -1.28 19.22 26.97
C THR A 123 -2.51 18.36 26.73
N VAL A 124 -3.31 18.10 27.76
CA VAL A 124 -4.57 17.35 27.62
C VAL A 124 -5.51 18.02 26.62
N ARG A 125 -5.66 19.35 26.69
CA ARG A 125 -6.50 20.12 25.76
C ARG A 125 -6.07 19.95 24.30
N ARG A 126 -4.76 19.94 24.02
CA ARG A 126 -4.22 19.73 22.68
C ARG A 126 -4.57 18.35 22.12
N HIS A 127 -4.65 17.34 22.98
CA HIS A 127 -4.94 15.96 22.59
C HIS A 127 -6.44 15.62 22.61
N TRP A 128 -7.28 16.45 23.25
CA TRP A 128 -8.70 16.19 23.49
C TRP A 128 -9.58 16.00 22.24
N ASN A 129 -9.20 16.65 21.13
CA ASN A 129 -9.93 16.62 19.86
C ASN A 129 -9.05 16.09 18.70
N ARG A 130 -7.89 15.51 19.02
CA ARG A 130 -7.00 14.99 17.99
C ARG A 130 -7.50 13.59 17.58
N PRO A 131 -7.81 13.36 16.29
CA PRO A 131 -8.17 12.02 15.84
C PRO A 131 -6.98 11.09 16.04
N LEU A 132 -7.26 9.87 16.51
CA LEU A 132 -6.28 8.79 16.50
C LEU A 132 -6.00 8.42 15.03
N ALA A 133 -4.72 8.42 14.65
CA ALA A 133 -4.27 7.91 13.36
C ALA A 133 -4.21 6.38 13.38
#